data_AF-A0AAC9IXZ2-F1
#
_entry.id   AF-A0AAC9IXZ2-F1
#
_cell.length_a   1.000
_cell.length_b   1.000
_cell.length_c   1.000
_cell.angle_alpha   90.00
_cell.angle_beta   90.00
_cell.angle_gamma   90.00
#
_symmetry.space_group_name_H-M   'P 1'
#
loop_
_entity.id
_entity.type
_entity.pdbx_description
1 polymer ?
#
loop_
_entity_poly.entity_id
_entity_poly.type
_entity_poly.pdbx_seq_one_letter_code
_entity_poly.pdbx_strand_id
1 'polypeptide(L)'
;MSFLAVIWKRTCIYLYEEIVNMKTLMKCALQVALYAFLISSGFVSAQIPDTQYSEGISYISGGVGEGETTAILAEAKQWPLTLELSQLENGRSVWIFGVKIKVMNTKGKAVFDAIADGPYMLINLEPGDYAIEGSYQEVTQKRVVSIKANSSQKISIFWK
;
A
#
# COMPACT_ATOMS: atom_id res chain seq x y z
N MET A 1 31.34 -4.79 74.11
CA MET A 1 31.02 -5.07 72.68
C MET A 1 32.12 -4.46 71.84
N SER A 2 32.85 -5.27 71.08
CA SER A 2 34.08 -4.86 70.39
C SER A 2 33.76 -3.96 69.19
N PHE A 3 34.42 -2.79 69.14
CA PHE A 3 34.31 -1.82 68.05
C PHE A 3 34.56 -2.42 66.65
N LEU A 4 35.40 -3.45 66.58
CA LEU A 4 35.70 -4.20 65.35
C LEU A 4 34.47 -4.91 64.76
N ALA A 5 33.55 -5.40 65.60
CA ALA A 5 32.34 -6.10 65.12
C ALA A 5 31.33 -5.13 64.48
N VAL A 6 31.25 -3.89 64.97
CA VAL A 6 30.37 -2.84 64.43
C VAL A 6 30.88 -2.32 63.09
N ILE A 7 32.20 -2.11 62.99
CA ILE A 7 32.85 -1.68 61.74
C ILE A 7 32.71 -2.77 60.68
N TRP A 8 32.97 -4.03 61.03
CA TRP A 8 32.79 -5.16 60.11
C TRP A 8 31.34 -5.27 59.60
N LYS A 9 30.35 -5.14 60.49
CA LYS A 9 28.93 -5.20 60.08
C LYS A 9 28.56 -4.08 59.12
N ARG A 10 29.05 -2.85 59.35
CA ARG A 10 28.80 -1.70 58.48
C ARG A 10 29.46 -1.86 57.12
N THR A 11 30.74 -2.22 57.06
CA THR A 11 31.47 -2.41 55.80
C THR A 11 30.89 -3.56 54.97
N CYS A 12 30.44 -4.64 55.61
CA CYS A 12 29.83 -5.77 54.92
C CYS A 12 28.44 -5.44 54.33
N ILE A 13 27.67 -4.55 54.97
CA ILE A 13 26.38 -4.06 54.46
C ILE A 13 26.60 -3.14 53.24
N TYR A 14 27.59 -2.23 53.29
CA TYR A 14 27.91 -1.36 52.15
C TYR A 14 28.36 -2.14 50.91
N LEU A 15 29.24 -3.15 51.09
CA LEU A 15 29.64 -4.04 49.99
C LEU A 15 28.47 -4.87 49.43
N TYR A 16 27.51 -5.27 50.28
CA TYR A 16 26.33 -6.02 49.85
C TYR A 16 25.37 -5.14 49.03
N GLU A 17 25.13 -3.89 49.43
CA GLU A 17 24.31 -2.94 48.67
C GLU A 17 24.93 -2.58 47.31
N GLU A 18 26.26 -2.42 47.22
CA GLU A 18 26.98 -2.20 45.95
C GLU A 18 26.84 -3.39 44.98
N ILE A 19 26.99 -4.62 45.50
CA ILE A 19 26.88 -5.85 44.70
C ILE A 19 25.43 -6.08 44.23
N VAL A 20 24.43 -5.77 45.06
CA VAL A 20 23.01 -5.87 44.69
C VAL A 20 22.63 -4.80 43.66
N ASN A 21 23.11 -3.57 43.80
CA ASN A 21 22.91 -2.52 42.79
C ASN A 21 23.54 -2.90 41.44
N MET A 22 24.78 -3.41 41.45
CA MET A 22 25.47 -3.82 40.22
C MET A 22 24.75 -4.97 39.50
N LYS A 23 24.23 -5.96 40.24
CA LYS A 23 23.44 -7.07 39.65
C LYS A 23 22.06 -6.62 39.16
N THR A 24 21.45 -5.63 39.82
CA THR A 24 20.16 -5.06 39.44
C THR A 24 20.30 -4.18 38.19
N LEU A 25 21.36 -3.37 38.12
CA LEU A 25 21.74 -2.59 36.93
C LEU A 25 22.03 -3.50 35.73
N MET A 26 22.73 -4.62 35.94
CA MET A 26 23.03 -5.57 34.86
C MET A 26 21.77 -6.29 34.33
N LYS A 27 20.79 -6.58 35.21
CA LYS A 27 19.49 -7.15 34.82
C LYS A 27 18.62 -6.15 34.06
N CYS A 28 18.53 -4.89 34.52
CA CYS A 28 17.80 -3.83 33.81
C CYS A 28 18.41 -3.56 32.44
N ALA A 29 19.75 -3.51 32.32
CA ALA A 29 20.44 -3.34 31.05
C ALA A 29 20.15 -4.50 30.08
N LEU A 30 20.15 -5.74 30.57
CA LEU A 30 19.80 -6.93 29.78
C LEU A 30 18.34 -6.91 29.31
N GLN A 31 17.42 -6.46 30.17
CA GLN A 31 15.99 -6.41 29.87
C GLN A 31 15.68 -5.31 28.84
N VAL A 32 16.31 -4.13 28.94
CA VAL A 32 16.20 -3.05 27.95
C VAL A 32 16.78 -3.45 26.60
N ALA A 33 17.93 -4.15 26.59
CA ALA A 33 18.52 -4.67 25.35
C ALA A 33 17.62 -5.70 24.64
N LEU A 34 16.90 -6.53 25.41
CA LEU A 34 15.95 -7.50 24.87
C LEU A 34 14.72 -6.83 24.23
N TYR A 35 14.20 -5.75 24.85
CA TYR A 35 13.08 -4.99 24.31
C TYR A 35 13.48 -4.13 23.11
N ALA A 36 14.71 -3.60 23.05
CA ALA A 36 15.20 -2.82 21.92
C ALA A 36 15.40 -3.66 20.64
N PHE A 37 15.68 -4.97 20.78
CA PHE A 37 15.85 -5.87 19.64
C PHE A 37 14.52 -6.27 18.96
N LEU A 38 13.38 -6.15 19.67
CA LEU A 38 12.06 -6.53 19.14
C LEU A 38 11.39 -5.48 18.24
N ILE A 39 11.97 -4.28 18.11
CA ILE A 39 11.35 -3.16 17.35
C ILE A 39 11.98 -3.04 15.94
N SER A 40 12.93 -3.89 15.55
CA SER A 40 13.57 -3.84 14.23
C SER A 40 12.78 -4.56 13.13
N SER A 41 11.45 -4.57 13.21
CA SER A 41 10.62 -4.94 12.06
C SER A 41 10.69 -3.78 11.06
N GLY A 42 11.55 -3.91 10.04
CA GLY A 42 11.59 -2.98 8.93
C GLY A 42 10.21 -2.88 8.29
N PHE A 43 9.65 -1.68 8.27
CA PHE A 43 8.43 -1.41 7.50
C PHE A 43 8.80 -1.50 6.01
N VAL A 44 8.51 -2.63 5.38
CA VAL A 44 8.46 -2.70 3.92
C VAL A 44 7.19 -1.95 3.51
N SER A 45 7.35 -0.70 3.11
CA SER A 45 6.28 0.06 2.47
C SER A 45 6.24 -0.38 1.01
N ALA A 46 5.16 -1.07 0.62
CA ALA A 46 4.88 -1.28 -0.79
C ALA A 46 4.61 0.08 -1.42
N GLN A 47 5.42 0.46 -2.41
CA GLN A 47 5.30 1.76 -3.08
C GLN A 47 4.21 1.69 -4.14
N ILE A 48 3.37 2.71 -4.18
CA ILE A 48 2.40 2.93 -5.26
C ILE A 48 3.11 3.59 -6.45
N PRO A 49 2.73 3.29 -7.70
CA PRO A 49 3.28 4.01 -8.85
C PRO A 49 2.97 5.50 -8.79
N ASP A 50 3.83 6.29 -9.44
CA ASP A 50 3.66 7.74 -9.53
C ASP A 50 2.35 8.10 -10.24
N THR A 51 1.75 9.21 -9.81
CA THR A 51 0.57 9.77 -10.47
C THR A 51 0.95 10.39 -11.81
N GLN A 52 0.29 9.92 -12.87
CA GLN A 52 0.41 10.40 -14.23
C GLN A 52 -0.80 11.26 -14.61
N TYR A 53 -0.75 11.91 -15.77
CA TYR A 53 -1.82 12.79 -16.26
C TYR A 53 -2.08 12.56 -17.75
N SER A 54 -3.36 12.51 -18.13
CA SER A 54 -3.81 12.48 -19.52
C SER A 54 -4.94 13.49 -19.67
N GLU A 55 -4.82 14.44 -20.61
CA GLU A 55 -5.83 15.47 -20.86
C GLU A 55 -6.24 16.27 -19.60
N GLY A 56 -5.32 16.42 -18.63
CA GLY A 56 -5.56 17.09 -17.34
C GLY A 56 -6.18 16.22 -16.26
N ILE A 57 -6.50 14.95 -16.55
CA ILE A 57 -7.04 13.97 -15.61
C ILE A 57 -5.89 13.16 -15.03
N SER A 58 -5.78 13.15 -13.70
CA SER A 58 -4.78 12.34 -13.01
C SER A 58 -5.15 10.86 -13.04
N TYR A 59 -4.15 9.98 -13.12
CA TYR A 59 -4.33 8.53 -13.05
C TYR A 59 -3.09 7.83 -12.46
N ILE A 60 -3.30 6.61 -11.97
CA ILE A 60 -2.24 5.68 -11.56
C ILE A 60 -2.48 4.37 -12.31
N SER A 61 -1.44 3.70 -12.80
CA SER A 61 -1.56 2.37 -13.39
C SER A 61 -0.42 1.46 -12.94
N GLY A 62 -0.74 0.19 -12.69
CA GLY A 62 0.22 -0.80 -12.21
C GLY A 62 -0.48 -2.01 -11.57
N GLY A 63 0.20 -2.64 -10.61
CA GLY A 63 -0.30 -3.77 -9.85
C GLY A 63 0.19 -5.11 -10.39
N VAL A 64 1.43 -5.17 -10.86
CA VAL A 64 2.04 -6.42 -11.35
C VAL A 64 2.56 -7.25 -10.17
N GLY A 65 3.05 -6.59 -9.12
CA GLY A 65 3.51 -7.24 -7.88
C GLY A 65 2.43 -7.28 -6.79
N GLU A 66 2.54 -8.22 -5.84
CA GLU A 66 1.61 -8.33 -4.70
C GLU A 66 1.62 -7.07 -3.82
N GLY A 67 2.81 -6.55 -3.50
CA GLY A 67 2.95 -5.33 -2.72
C GLY A 67 2.31 -4.13 -3.43
N GLU A 68 2.66 -3.92 -4.70
CA GLU A 68 2.11 -2.84 -5.52
C GLU A 68 0.58 -2.96 -5.66
N THR A 69 0.08 -4.17 -5.91
CA THR A 69 -1.37 -4.45 -5.95
C THR A 69 -2.04 -4.06 -4.65
N THR A 70 -1.44 -4.44 -3.51
CA THR A 70 -1.98 -4.09 -2.18
C THR A 70 -2.01 -2.58 -1.97
N ALA A 71 -0.95 -1.86 -2.38
CA ALA A 71 -0.88 -0.41 -2.29
C ALA A 71 -1.92 0.28 -3.19
N ILE A 72 -2.02 -0.14 -4.45
CA ILE A 72 -3.00 0.36 -5.43
C ILE A 72 -4.44 0.12 -4.97
N LEU A 73 -4.75 -1.07 -4.44
CA LEU A 73 -6.10 -1.38 -3.96
C LEU A 73 -6.45 -0.66 -2.66
N ALA A 74 -5.45 -0.35 -1.82
CA ALA A 74 -5.64 0.51 -0.65
C ALA A 74 -5.95 1.95 -1.08
N GLU A 75 -5.22 2.45 -2.08
CA GLU A 75 -5.41 3.77 -2.69
C GLU A 75 -6.75 3.88 -3.44
N ALA A 76 -7.21 2.82 -4.10
CA ALA A 76 -8.41 2.82 -4.95
C ALA A 76 -9.66 3.43 -4.29
N LYS A 77 -9.78 3.33 -2.96
CA LYS A 77 -10.91 3.86 -2.17
C LYS A 77 -11.06 5.39 -2.27
N GLN A 78 -9.97 6.11 -2.49
CA GLN A 78 -9.98 7.58 -2.64
C GLN A 78 -10.10 8.03 -4.10
N TRP A 79 -10.13 7.08 -5.05
CA TRP A 79 -10.25 7.38 -6.47
C TRP A 79 -11.67 7.12 -6.98
N PRO A 80 -12.26 8.02 -7.79
CA PRO A 80 -13.61 7.88 -8.33
C PRO A 80 -13.80 6.62 -9.18
N LEU A 81 -12.79 6.21 -9.94
CA LEU A 81 -12.84 5.05 -10.83
C LEU A 81 -11.60 4.19 -10.66
N THR A 82 -11.82 2.87 -10.53
CA THR A 82 -10.78 1.84 -10.60
C THR A 82 -11.14 0.85 -11.69
N LEU A 83 -10.24 0.62 -12.64
CA LEU A 83 -10.34 -0.42 -13.65
C LEU A 83 -9.52 -1.64 -13.21
N GLU A 84 -10.09 -2.83 -13.40
CA GLU A 84 -9.38 -4.10 -13.32
C GLU A 84 -9.42 -4.77 -14.70
N LEU A 85 -8.26 -5.17 -15.20
CA LEU A 85 -8.06 -5.59 -16.58
C LEU A 85 -7.59 -7.05 -16.61
N SER A 86 -8.33 -7.90 -17.32
CA SER A 86 -7.96 -9.30 -17.48
C SER A 86 -8.34 -9.87 -18.85
N GLN A 87 -7.67 -10.92 -19.29
CA GLN A 87 -8.04 -11.71 -20.47
C GLN A 87 -8.46 -13.11 -20.03
N LEU A 88 -9.45 -13.67 -20.71
CA LEU A 88 -9.80 -15.08 -20.56
C LEU A 88 -8.86 -15.92 -21.44
N GLU A 89 -7.95 -16.65 -20.81
CA GLU A 89 -7.03 -17.55 -21.49
C GLU A 89 -7.27 -18.99 -21.01
N ASN A 90 -7.59 -19.90 -21.94
CA ASN A 90 -7.86 -21.32 -21.62
C ASN A 90 -8.89 -21.52 -20.49
N GLY A 91 -9.91 -20.65 -20.43
CA GLY A 91 -10.96 -20.69 -19.40
C GLY A 91 -10.55 -20.10 -18.04
N ARG A 92 -9.37 -19.46 -17.94
CA ARG A 92 -8.89 -18.78 -16.72
C ARG A 92 -8.74 -17.28 -16.98
N SER A 93 -9.09 -16.46 -15.99
CA SER A 93 -8.86 -15.01 -16.04
C SER A 93 -7.40 -14.72 -15.69
N VAL A 94 -6.66 -14.15 -16.63
CA VAL A 94 -5.26 -13.73 -16.48
C VAL A 94 -5.21 -12.22 -16.49
N TRP A 95 -4.56 -11.63 -15.50
CA TRP A 95 -4.33 -10.18 -15.45
C TRP A 95 -3.42 -9.72 -16.58
N ILE A 96 -3.76 -8.61 -17.23
CA ILE A 96 -3.06 -8.09 -18.40
C ILE A 96 -2.64 -6.63 -18.21
N PHE A 97 -1.70 -6.19 -19.04
CA PHE A 97 -1.22 -4.82 -19.16
C PHE A 97 -1.18 -4.43 -20.66
N GLY A 98 -0.83 -3.19 -20.96
CA GLY A 98 -0.77 -2.68 -22.34
C GLY A 98 -2.15 -2.39 -22.97
N VAL A 99 -3.20 -2.33 -22.15
CA VAL A 99 -4.55 -2.00 -22.63
C VAL A 99 -4.63 -0.50 -22.88
N LYS A 100 -5.05 -0.09 -24.08
CA LYS A 100 -5.35 1.31 -24.36
C LYS A 100 -6.73 1.65 -23.79
N ILE A 101 -6.78 2.58 -22.84
CA ILE A 101 -7.99 3.06 -22.19
C ILE A 101 -8.33 4.45 -22.72
N LYS A 102 -9.53 4.59 -23.26
CA LYS A 102 -10.10 5.87 -23.68
C LYS A 102 -11.40 6.12 -22.93
N VAL A 103 -11.58 7.34 -22.40
CA VAL A 103 -12.84 7.74 -21.76
C VAL A 103 -13.47 8.87 -22.57
N MET A 104 -14.74 8.66 -22.93
CA MET A 104 -15.56 9.58 -23.70
C MET A 104 -16.63 10.17 -22.78
N ASN A 105 -16.81 11.49 -22.82
CA ASN A 105 -17.92 12.14 -22.13
C ASN A 105 -19.23 12.01 -22.92
N THR A 106 -20.35 12.46 -22.33
CA THR A 106 -21.68 12.46 -22.97
C THR A 106 -21.76 13.26 -24.28
N LYS A 107 -20.81 14.16 -24.54
CA LYS A 107 -20.70 14.95 -25.78
C LYS A 107 -19.92 14.23 -26.88
N GLY A 108 -19.46 12.99 -26.63
CA GLY A 108 -18.65 12.22 -27.56
C GLY A 108 -17.21 12.74 -27.71
N LYS A 109 -16.71 13.54 -26.76
CA LYS A 109 -15.31 13.98 -26.72
C LYS A 109 -14.48 13.02 -25.88
N ALA A 110 -13.32 12.61 -26.39
CA ALA A 110 -12.30 11.92 -25.60
C ALA A 110 -11.74 12.89 -24.55
N VAL A 111 -11.91 12.57 -23.28
CA VAL A 111 -11.42 13.36 -22.14
C VAL A 111 -10.27 12.67 -21.41
N PHE A 112 -9.94 11.44 -21.80
CA PHE A 112 -8.83 10.65 -21.29
C PHE A 112 -8.39 9.65 -22.36
N ASP A 113 -7.08 9.51 -22.56
CA ASP A 113 -6.47 8.49 -23.42
C ASP A 113 -5.10 8.12 -22.83
N ALA A 114 -4.94 6.88 -22.37
CA ALA A 114 -3.71 6.39 -21.78
C ALA A 114 -3.56 4.87 -21.99
N ILE A 115 -2.34 4.36 -21.84
CA ILE A 115 -2.05 2.93 -21.83
C ILE A 115 -1.95 2.48 -20.36
N ALA A 116 -2.60 1.37 -20.02
CA ALA A 116 -2.50 0.78 -18.70
C ALA A 116 -1.19 -0.02 -18.59
N ASP A 117 -0.34 0.34 -17.63
CA ASP A 117 0.95 -0.31 -17.36
C ASP A 117 0.82 -1.58 -16.51
N GLY A 118 -0.38 -1.86 -15.99
CA GLY A 118 -0.68 -3.04 -15.20
C GLY A 118 -2.17 -3.40 -15.20
N PRO A 119 -2.58 -4.42 -14.43
CA PRO A 119 -3.97 -4.88 -14.39
C PRO A 119 -4.90 -3.90 -13.68
N TYR A 120 -4.37 -2.91 -12.98
CA TYR A 120 -5.17 -1.87 -12.34
C TYR A 120 -4.86 -0.50 -12.93
N MET A 121 -5.91 0.32 -13.06
CA MET A 121 -5.80 1.72 -13.41
C MET A 121 -6.82 2.54 -12.61
N LEU A 122 -6.34 3.50 -11.84
CA LEU A 122 -7.14 4.42 -11.03
C LEU A 122 -7.24 5.72 -11.79
N ILE A 123 -8.45 6.26 -11.99
CA ILE A 123 -8.67 7.45 -12.82
C ILE A 123 -9.50 8.46 -12.03
N ASN A 124 -9.02 9.70 -11.95
CA ASN A 124 -9.67 10.77 -11.20
C ASN A 124 -10.68 11.53 -12.07
N LEU A 125 -11.78 10.87 -12.40
CA LEU A 125 -12.87 11.48 -13.16
C LEU A 125 -13.74 12.37 -12.27
N GLU A 126 -14.14 13.53 -12.79
CA GLU A 126 -15.19 14.33 -12.17
C GLU A 126 -16.54 13.59 -12.18
N PRO A 127 -17.49 13.95 -11.30
CA PRO A 127 -18.83 13.38 -11.32
C PRO A 127 -19.53 13.59 -12.67
N GLY A 128 -20.06 12.52 -13.25
CA GLY A 128 -20.67 12.55 -14.57
C GLY A 128 -20.79 11.18 -15.22
N ASP A 129 -21.42 11.14 -16.40
CA ASP A 129 -21.59 9.92 -17.19
C ASP A 129 -20.52 9.82 -18.28
N TYR A 130 -19.93 8.64 -18.40
CA TYR A 130 -18.83 8.38 -19.32
C TYR A 130 -18.97 7.02 -20.00
N ALA A 131 -18.42 6.92 -21.21
CA ALA A 131 -18.16 5.66 -21.89
C ALA A 131 -16.67 5.37 -21.87
N ILE A 132 -16.30 4.21 -21.34
CA ILE A 132 -14.94 3.69 -21.28
C ILE A 132 -14.76 2.70 -22.42
N GLU A 133 -13.75 2.91 -23.24
CA GLU A 133 -13.31 2.00 -24.29
C GLU A 133 -11.93 1.46 -23.91
N GLY A 134 -11.84 0.15 -23.72
CA GLY A 134 -10.57 -0.55 -23.53
C GLY A 134 -10.22 -1.35 -24.77
N SER A 135 -9.08 -1.10 -25.38
CA SER A 135 -8.59 -1.83 -26.56
C SER A 135 -7.37 -2.65 -26.21
N TYR A 136 -7.42 -3.95 -26.50
CA TYR A 136 -6.34 -4.90 -26.29
C TYR A 136 -6.32 -5.91 -27.43
N GLN A 137 -5.16 -6.11 -28.07
CA GLN A 137 -4.99 -7.01 -29.22
C GLN A 137 -6.08 -6.84 -30.30
N GLU A 138 -6.32 -5.60 -30.73
CA GLU A 138 -7.35 -5.20 -31.72
C GLU A 138 -8.81 -5.36 -31.27
N VAL A 139 -9.07 -6.00 -30.13
CA VAL A 139 -10.41 -6.16 -29.57
C VAL A 139 -10.72 -5.01 -28.61
N THR A 140 -11.83 -4.33 -28.87
CA THR A 140 -12.30 -3.22 -28.03
C THR A 140 -13.52 -3.60 -27.20
N GLN A 141 -13.41 -3.43 -25.89
CA GLN A 141 -14.51 -3.55 -24.94
C GLN A 141 -15.03 -2.16 -24.58
N LYS A 142 -16.36 -2.02 -24.49
CA LYS A 142 -17.00 -0.77 -24.07
C LYS A 142 -17.79 -0.96 -22.78
N ARG A 143 -17.71 0.01 -21.88
CA ARG A 143 -18.47 0.06 -20.62
C ARG A 143 -19.00 1.48 -20.41
N VAL A 144 -20.25 1.59 -19.98
CA VAL A 144 -20.82 2.87 -19.55
C VAL A 144 -20.76 2.94 -18.04
N VAL A 145 -20.33 4.07 -17.51
CA VAL A 145 -20.18 4.32 -16.07
C VAL A 145 -20.79 5.67 -15.71
N SER A 146 -21.33 5.75 -14.49
CA SER A 146 -21.82 7.00 -13.89
C SER A 146 -21.02 7.25 -12.61
N ILE A 147 -20.14 8.25 -12.66
CA ILE A 147 -19.27 8.62 -11.55
C ILE A 147 -20.05 9.53 -10.61
N LYS A 148 -20.10 9.14 -9.33
CA LYS A 148 -20.78 9.91 -8.28
C LYS A 148 -19.76 10.61 -7.40
N ALA A 149 -20.11 11.80 -6.92
CA ALA A 149 -19.29 12.51 -5.93
C ALA A 149 -19.10 11.65 -4.67
N ASN A 150 -17.87 11.65 -4.13
CA ASN A 150 -17.49 10.94 -2.90
C ASN A 150 -17.75 9.42 -2.94
N SER A 151 -17.72 8.80 -4.12
CA SER A 151 -17.88 7.37 -4.29
C SER A 151 -16.78 6.83 -5.20
N SER A 152 -16.20 5.69 -4.82
CA SER A 152 -15.28 4.93 -5.65
C SER A 152 -16.03 3.79 -6.33
N GLN A 153 -15.85 3.67 -7.65
CA GLN A 153 -16.44 2.60 -8.44
C GLN A 153 -15.35 1.73 -9.09
N LYS A 154 -15.43 0.42 -8.85
CA LYS A 154 -14.56 -0.56 -9.50
C LYS A 154 -15.27 -1.20 -10.69
N ILE A 155 -14.62 -1.23 -11.85
CA ILE A 155 -15.10 -1.86 -13.08
C ILE A 155 -14.08 -2.89 -13.57
N SER A 156 -14.51 -4.14 -13.73
CA SER A 156 -13.69 -5.16 -14.37
C SER A 156 -13.99 -5.23 -15.87
N ILE A 157 -12.94 -5.15 -16.69
CA ILE A 157 -13.02 -5.30 -18.14
C ILE A 157 -12.26 -6.57 -18.52
N PHE A 158 -12.93 -7.44 -19.27
CA PHE A 158 -12.37 -8.72 -19.69
C PHE A 158 -12.40 -8.87 -21.21
N TRP A 159 -11.33 -9.43 -21.75
CA TRP A 159 -11.21 -9.82 -23.17
C TRP A 159 -11.31 -11.34 -23.32
N LYS A 160 -11.74 -11.78 -24.50
CA LYS A 160 -11.82 -13.19 -24.88
C LYS A 160 -10.73 -13.54 -25.88
#